data_AF-A0A7S0AZZ8-F1
#
_entry.id   AF-A0A7S0AZZ8-F1
#
_cell.length_a   1.000
_cell.length_b   1.000
_cell.length_c   1.000
_cell.angle_alpha   90.00
_cell.angle_beta   90.00
_cell.angle_gamma   90.00
#
_symmetry.space_group_name_H-M   'P 1'
#
loop_
_entity.id
_entity.type
_entity.pdbx_description
1 polymer ?
#
loop_
_entity_poly.entity_id
_entity_poly.type
_entity_poly.pdbx_seq_one_letter_code
_entity_poly.pdbx_strand_id
1 'polypeptide(L)'
;ASSLLAAFAASLVEPDDLTWASALTAPSRRLEFVHVTKTGGSAIEKAGADKGIIWGACHYMNITDVGCDDPDLPYVAPDFQSYALTSPWHTPAKVLKTQQTPSPYTDDADLFVVVRNPYDRVLSEYYCPWVGFQPKFRKNTKHEKDPNDPKIMNYWVKNMVTKLEQSLNEYSSTSPKDRPKEQARGLNEDPYNLAQKHYVNQAEYIFDGAEQVVKNIVHYEDLTKEFDLLMKEYGLEVRIPPKESSGTYTNQKKKLTYRDLDEESIAAINRYAANDFDLLGYKKVDKFRPDDEYSLKVRPS
;
A
#
# COMPACT_ATOMS: atom_id res chain seq x y z
N ALA A 1 -19.86 47.19 51.02
CA ALA A 1 -19.88 47.81 49.68
C ALA A 1 -18.55 48.53 49.51
N SER A 2 -17.52 47.89 48.94
CA SER A 2 -17.16 47.90 47.51
C SER A 2 -16.95 49.32 46.98
N SER A 3 -15.83 49.75 46.37
CA SER A 3 -14.72 49.04 45.72
C SER A 3 -13.49 49.97 45.61
N LEU A 4 -12.28 49.43 45.78
CA LEU A 4 -11.02 50.06 45.39
C LEU A 4 -10.54 49.44 44.07
N LEU A 5 -10.37 50.28 43.04
CA LEU A 5 -9.75 49.95 41.77
C LEU A 5 -8.22 49.92 41.96
N ALA A 6 -7.61 48.76 41.77
CA ALA A 6 -6.16 48.62 41.61
C ALA A 6 -5.86 48.21 40.16
N ALA A 7 -5.08 49.05 39.47
CA ALA A 7 -4.59 48.80 38.12
C ALA A 7 -3.49 47.72 38.15
N PHE A 8 -3.66 46.67 37.35
CA PHE A 8 -2.63 45.65 37.12
C PHE A 8 -1.71 46.12 35.99
N ALA A 9 -0.43 46.29 36.31
CA ALA A 9 0.65 46.38 35.34
C ALA A 9 0.99 44.96 34.84
N ALA A 10 0.82 44.71 33.54
CA ALA A 10 1.28 43.48 32.90
C ALA A 10 2.78 43.62 32.59
N SER A 11 3.60 42.84 33.29
CA SER A 11 5.02 42.65 32.98
C SER A 11 5.12 41.70 31.78
N LEU A 12 5.73 42.16 30.69
CA LEU A 12 6.12 41.34 29.54
C LEU A 12 7.26 40.41 29.99
N VAL A 13 7.01 39.11 29.95
CA VAL A 13 8.03 38.07 30.04
C VAL A 13 8.21 37.53 28.63
N GLU A 14 9.39 37.75 28.06
CA GLU A 14 9.82 37.12 26.81
C GLU A 14 9.94 35.59 27.02
N PRO A 15 9.46 34.74 26.11
CA PRO A 15 9.59 33.30 26.26
C PRO A 15 10.98 32.84 25.78
N ASP A 16 11.93 32.75 26.70
CA ASP A 16 13.24 32.13 26.49
C ASP A 16 13.16 30.59 26.43
N ASP A 17 13.64 30.03 25.31
CA ASP A 17 14.62 28.94 25.23
C ASP A 17 14.41 27.60 26.00
N LEU A 18 13.17 27.16 26.24
CA LEU A 18 12.90 25.89 26.96
C LEU A 18 12.04 24.86 26.22
N THR A 19 12.26 24.61 24.93
CA THR A 19 11.60 23.46 24.25
C THR A 19 12.46 22.59 23.32
N TRP A 20 13.71 22.95 23.02
CA TRP A 20 14.53 22.16 22.07
C TRP A 20 15.31 21.00 22.71
N ALA A 21 15.52 21.02 24.03
CA ALA A 21 16.31 19.99 24.72
C ALA A 21 15.51 18.72 25.10
N SER A 22 14.17 18.75 25.03
CA SER A 22 13.32 17.62 25.42
C SER A 22 13.02 16.63 24.27
N ALA A 23 13.42 16.94 23.04
CA ALA A 23 13.14 16.11 21.87
C ALA A 23 14.20 15.01 21.61
N LEU A 24 15.29 14.98 22.39
CA LEU A 24 16.46 14.12 22.13
C LEU A 24 16.50 12.81 22.94
N THR A 25 15.40 12.39 23.56
CA THR A 25 15.41 11.19 24.43
C THR A 25 14.24 10.23 24.25
N ALA A 26 13.43 10.37 23.19
CA ALA A 26 12.62 9.25 22.75
C ALA A 26 13.55 8.29 22.00
N PRO A 27 13.68 7.01 22.40
CA PRO A 27 14.38 6.02 21.56
C PRO A 27 13.73 6.07 20.17
N SER A 28 14.54 6.18 19.11
CA SER A 28 14.01 6.15 17.75
C SER A 28 13.25 4.84 17.57
N ARG A 29 11.92 4.91 17.54
CA ARG A 29 11.10 3.72 17.34
C ARG A 29 11.46 3.18 15.96
N ARG A 30 11.69 1.88 15.88
CA ARG A 30 12.00 1.22 14.61
C ARG A 30 10.83 1.46 13.67
N LEU A 31 11.10 1.83 12.42
CA LEU A 31 10.07 2.06 11.42
C LEU A 31 10.04 0.87 10.46
N GLU A 32 8.87 0.28 10.23
CA GLU A 32 8.70 -0.91 9.41
C GLU A 32 7.72 -0.72 8.25
N PHE A 33 8.11 -1.22 7.09
CA PHE A 33 7.34 -1.07 5.85
C PHE A 33 6.37 -2.23 5.64
N VAL A 34 5.07 -1.91 5.56
CA VAL A 34 4.02 -2.85 5.14
C VAL A 34 3.86 -2.75 3.62
N HIS A 35 4.35 -3.75 2.89
CA HIS A 35 4.40 -3.70 1.42
C HIS A 35 3.05 -4.09 0.77
N VAL A 36 2.22 -3.07 0.52
CA VAL A 36 1.04 -3.19 -0.34
C VAL A 36 1.44 -3.30 -1.81
N THR A 37 0.91 -4.30 -2.51
CA THR A 37 1.19 -4.50 -3.93
C THR A 37 0.74 -3.31 -4.78
N LYS A 38 1.57 -3.00 -5.79
CA LYS A 38 1.29 -1.98 -6.85
C LYS A 38 1.30 -0.52 -6.39
N THR A 39 1.84 -0.27 -5.20
CA THR A 39 2.06 1.07 -4.63
C THR A 39 3.54 1.47 -4.61
N GLY A 40 4.39 0.79 -5.38
CA GLY A 40 5.80 1.14 -5.54
C GLY A 40 6.74 0.55 -4.49
N GLY A 41 6.31 -0.46 -3.73
CA GLY A 41 7.11 -1.00 -2.62
C GLY A 41 8.49 -1.53 -3.00
N SER A 42 8.71 -2.08 -4.21
CA SER A 42 10.08 -2.45 -4.63
C SER A 42 11.07 -1.27 -4.65
N ALA A 43 10.59 -0.05 -4.93
CA ALA A 43 11.43 1.14 -4.85
C ALA A 43 11.71 1.56 -3.40
N ILE A 44 10.77 1.31 -2.48
CA ILE A 44 10.92 1.53 -1.04
C ILE A 44 11.93 0.53 -0.45
N GLU A 45 11.75 -0.75 -0.75
CA GLU A 45 12.64 -1.85 -0.33
C GLU A 45 14.06 -1.57 -0.81
N LYS A 46 14.21 -1.18 -2.09
CA LYS A 46 15.51 -0.77 -2.62
C LYS A 46 16.11 0.43 -1.88
N ALA A 47 15.32 1.48 -1.65
CA ALA A 47 15.82 2.67 -0.95
C ALA A 47 16.28 2.36 0.48
N GLY A 48 15.57 1.47 1.18
CA GLY A 48 15.98 0.95 2.49
C GLY A 48 17.25 0.12 2.41
N ALA A 49 17.30 -0.86 1.50
CA ALA A 49 18.43 -1.75 1.32
C ALA A 49 19.73 -1.00 0.96
N ASP A 50 19.64 0.02 0.11
CA ASP A 50 20.77 0.91 -0.25
C ASP A 50 21.34 1.68 0.97
N LYS A 51 20.61 1.70 2.10
CA LYS A 51 20.98 2.30 3.39
C LYS A 51 21.19 1.28 4.50
N GLY A 52 21.16 -0.02 4.18
CA GLY A 52 21.29 -1.11 5.16
C GLY A 52 20.07 -1.30 6.05
N ILE A 53 18.90 -0.80 5.64
CA ILE A 53 17.63 -1.01 6.34
C ILE A 53 16.87 -2.14 5.65
N ILE A 54 16.50 -3.15 6.43
CA ILE A 54 15.73 -4.31 5.94
C ILE A 54 14.24 -3.99 6.06
N TRP A 55 13.53 -4.02 4.93
CA TRP A 55 12.09 -3.79 4.87
C TRP A 55 11.42 -4.77 3.91
N GLY A 56 10.14 -5.06 4.16
CA GLY A 56 9.30 -5.84 3.23
C GLY A 56 9.90 -7.20 2.88
N ALA A 57 10.09 -7.45 1.59
CA ALA A 57 10.63 -8.70 1.06
C ALA A 57 12.08 -8.96 1.45
N CYS A 58 12.86 -7.91 1.77
CA CYS A 58 14.25 -8.08 2.19
C CYS A 58 14.38 -8.88 3.49
N HIS A 59 13.34 -8.95 4.33
CA HIS A 59 13.39 -9.80 5.52
C HIS A 59 13.49 -11.30 5.18
N TYR A 60 12.96 -11.71 4.03
CA TYR A 60 12.66 -13.11 3.74
C TYR A 60 13.55 -13.72 2.65
N MET A 61 14.07 -12.90 1.74
CA MET A 61 14.76 -13.42 0.57
C MET A 61 15.79 -12.46 -0.01
N ASN A 62 16.78 -13.08 -0.67
CA ASN A 62 17.72 -12.38 -1.53
C ASN A 62 17.04 -11.97 -2.83
N ILE A 63 17.04 -10.67 -3.12
CA ILE A 63 16.47 -10.10 -4.34
C ILE A 63 17.45 -9.07 -4.88
N THR A 64 18.31 -9.51 -5.79
CA THR A 64 19.38 -8.69 -6.37
C THR A 64 18.87 -7.39 -7.01
N ASP A 65 17.70 -7.41 -7.65
CA ASP A 65 17.12 -6.23 -8.33
C ASP A 65 16.75 -5.09 -7.36
N VAL A 66 16.52 -5.40 -6.08
CA VAL A 66 16.23 -4.41 -5.02
C VAL A 66 17.34 -4.33 -3.98
N GLY A 67 18.46 -5.05 -4.15
CA GLY A 67 19.61 -5.01 -3.23
C GLY A 67 19.38 -5.71 -1.89
N CYS A 68 18.40 -6.61 -1.78
CA CYS A 68 18.26 -7.45 -0.59
C CYS A 68 19.28 -8.59 -0.68
N ASP A 69 20.32 -8.59 0.16
CA ASP A 69 21.40 -9.60 0.11
C ASP A 69 21.57 -10.40 1.43
N ASP A 70 20.88 -10.01 2.51
CA ASP A 70 21.01 -10.61 3.85
C ASP A 70 19.66 -10.68 4.59
N PRO A 71 18.76 -11.63 4.29
CA PRO A 71 17.49 -11.78 4.98
C PRO A 71 17.70 -12.18 6.44
N ASP A 72 16.94 -11.55 7.33
CA ASP A 72 16.99 -11.75 8.79
C ASP A 72 15.89 -12.68 9.32
N LEU A 73 14.91 -13.04 8.50
CA LEU A 73 13.84 -13.97 8.84
C LEU A 73 13.92 -15.26 8.00
N PRO A 74 13.68 -16.44 8.61
CA PRO A 74 13.61 -17.68 7.88
C PRO A 74 12.38 -17.69 6.97
N TYR A 75 12.58 -18.05 5.71
CA TYR A 75 11.51 -18.22 4.75
C TYR A 75 11.69 -19.48 3.93
N VAL A 76 10.65 -20.30 3.90
CA VAL A 76 10.51 -21.41 2.96
C VAL A 76 9.15 -21.26 2.32
N ALA A 77 9.13 -21.11 1.00
CA ALA A 77 7.87 -21.01 0.28
C ALA A 77 7.05 -22.30 0.52
N PRO A 78 5.78 -22.19 0.97
CA PRO A 78 4.93 -23.36 1.14
C PRO A 78 4.71 -24.06 -0.21
N ASP A 79 4.51 -25.38 -0.18
CA ASP A 79 4.14 -26.18 -1.36
C ASP A 79 2.64 -26.06 -1.72
N PHE A 80 1.92 -25.19 -1.02
CA PHE A 80 0.52 -24.83 -1.25
C PHE A 80 0.36 -23.31 -1.33
N GLN A 81 -0.75 -22.86 -1.92
CA GLN A 81 -1.09 -21.44 -2.01
C GLN A 81 -1.71 -20.97 -0.69
N SER A 82 -1.02 -20.06 -0.02
CA SER A 82 -1.38 -19.50 1.27
C SER A 82 -1.36 -17.99 1.19
N TYR A 83 -2.46 -17.38 1.62
CA TYR A 83 -2.61 -15.96 1.77
C TYR A 83 -1.44 -15.48 2.61
N ALA A 84 -1.29 -15.91 3.86
CA ALA A 84 -0.24 -15.40 4.72
C ALA A 84 1.20 -15.76 4.28
N LEU A 85 1.42 -16.96 3.74
CA LEU A 85 2.76 -17.57 3.69
C LEU A 85 3.37 -17.67 2.29
N THR A 86 2.60 -17.59 1.20
CA THR A 86 3.17 -17.67 -0.16
C THR A 86 3.97 -16.42 -0.52
N SER A 87 3.61 -15.25 0.02
CA SER A 87 4.39 -14.01 -0.14
C SER A 87 4.21 -13.17 1.13
N PRO A 88 4.90 -13.53 2.24
CA PRO A 88 4.66 -12.93 3.56
C PRO A 88 4.90 -11.42 3.58
N TRP A 89 5.80 -10.91 2.74
CA TRP A 89 6.04 -9.48 2.56
C TRP A 89 4.83 -8.71 2.01
N HIS A 90 3.91 -9.35 1.31
CA HIS A 90 2.63 -8.76 0.88
C HIS A 90 1.49 -9.09 1.85
N THR A 91 1.76 -9.56 3.06
CA THR A 91 0.71 -9.91 4.03
C THR A 91 0.36 -8.75 4.95
N PRO A 92 -0.95 -8.43 5.10
CA PRO A 92 -1.39 -7.50 6.14
C PRO A 92 -0.81 -7.83 7.52
N ALA A 93 -0.34 -6.81 8.25
CA ALA A 93 0.34 -7.00 9.52
C ALA A 93 -0.52 -7.79 10.54
N LYS A 94 -1.83 -7.49 10.60
CA LYS A 94 -2.80 -8.20 11.45
C LYS A 94 -2.83 -9.71 11.23
N VAL A 95 -2.62 -10.15 9.99
CA VAL A 95 -2.57 -11.58 9.65
C VAL A 95 -1.17 -12.12 9.94
N LEU A 96 -0.13 -11.44 9.47
CA LEU A 96 1.24 -11.94 9.53
C LEU A 96 1.73 -12.16 10.98
N LYS A 97 1.41 -11.25 11.90
CA LYS A 97 1.74 -11.37 13.34
C LYS A 97 1.21 -12.68 13.96
N THR A 98 0.13 -13.24 13.43
CA THR A 98 -0.48 -14.47 13.96
C THR A 98 0.00 -15.74 13.26
N GLN A 99 0.55 -15.61 12.06
CA GLN A 99 0.87 -16.74 11.17
C GLN A 99 2.38 -17.00 11.05
N GLN A 100 3.21 -16.01 11.38
CA GLN A 100 4.66 -16.08 11.27
C GLN A 100 5.32 -15.63 12.57
N THR A 101 6.19 -16.48 13.12
CA THR A 101 7.03 -16.16 14.27
C THR A 101 8.48 -16.55 13.96
N PRO A 102 9.45 -15.62 13.99
CA PRO A 102 9.27 -14.19 14.25
C PRO A 102 8.59 -13.43 13.11
N SER A 103 7.84 -12.38 13.46
CA SER A 103 7.23 -11.43 12.51
C SER A 103 8.09 -10.16 12.46
N PRO A 104 8.27 -9.52 11.29
CA PRO A 104 8.99 -8.24 11.19
C PRO A 104 8.25 -7.11 11.92
N TYR A 105 6.92 -7.24 12.05
CA TYR A 105 6.05 -6.28 12.71
C TYR A 105 5.95 -6.60 14.21
N THR A 106 6.89 -6.11 15.01
CA THR A 106 6.89 -6.24 16.48
C THR A 106 6.24 -5.03 17.14
N ASP A 107 5.94 -5.12 18.45
CA ASP A 107 5.21 -4.06 19.16
C ASP A 107 6.06 -2.81 19.50
N ASP A 108 7.38 -2.92 19.34
CA ASP A 108 8.34 -1.82 19.47
C ASP A 108 8.60 -1.08 18.14
N ALA A 109 7.97 -1.51 17.04
CA ALA A 109 8.06 -0.85 15.74
C ALA A 109 6.79 -0.06 15.40
N ASP A 110 6.97 1.15 14.87
CA ASP A 110 5.91 1.85 14.15
C ASP A 110 5.84 1.35 12.71
N LEU A 111 4.63 1.30 12.16
CA LEU A 111 4.40 0.81 10.80
C LEU A 111 4.13 1.99 9.85
N PHE A 112 4.62 1.87 8.62
CA PHE A 112 4.20 2.71 7.52
C PHE A 112 3.82 1.91 6.28
N VAL A 113 3.00 2.51 5.44
CA VAL A 113 2.53 1.91 4.19
C VAL A 113 2.50 2.97 3.09
N VAL A 114 2.66 2.53 1.85
CA VAL A 114 2.34 3.36 0.69
C VAL A 114 1.00 2.90 0.11
N VAL A 115 0.05 3.81 0.00
CA VAL A 115 -1.25 3.61 -0.64
C VAL A 115 -1.30 4.34 -1.97
N ARG A 116 -2.21 3.95 -2.86
CA ARG A 116 -2.39 4.53 -4.19
C ARG A 116 -3.88 4.63 -4.52
N ASN A 117 -4.25 5.64 -5.31
CA ASN A 117 -5.60 5.78 -5.81
C ASN A 117 -6.07 4.46 -6.47
N PRO A 118 -7.23 3.90 -6.07
CA PRO A 118 -7.67 2.61 -6.57
C PRO A 118 -7.79 2.52 -8.11
N TYR A 119 -8.13 3.61 -8.79
CA TYR A 119 -8.16 3.62 -10.26
C TYR A 119 -6.77 3.46 -10.85
N ASP A 120 -5.78 4.22 -10.39
CA ASP A 120 -4.41 4.07 -10.88
C ASP A 120 -3.76 2.75 -10.47
N ARG A 121 -4.13 2.23 -9.29
CA ARG A 121 -3.64 0.95 -8.80
C ARG A 121 -4.13 -0.18 -9.72
N VAL A 122 -5.40 -0.16 -10.17
CA VAL A 122 -5.91 -1.20 -11.08
C VAL A 122 -5.20 -1.17 -12.43
N LEU A 123 -4.88 0.02 -12.95
CA LEU A 123 -4.08 0.18 -14.17
C LEU A 123 -2.67 -0.37 -13.99
N SER A 124 -2.06 -0.16 -12.82
CA SER A 124 -0.76 -0.74 -12.47
C SER A 124 -0.81 -2.27 -12.50
N GLU A 125 -1.91 -2.86 -12.02
CA GLU A 125 -2.16 -4.30 -12.03
C GLU A 125 -2.46 -4.85 -13.41
N TYR A 126 -3.26 -4.16 -14.22
CA TYR A 126 -3.46 -4.49 -15.63
C TYR A 126 -2.13 -4.62 -16.39
N TYR A 127 -1.17 -3.73 -16.13
CA TYR A 127 0.16 -3.77 -16.72
C TYR A 127 1.21 -4.57 -15.91
N CYS A 128 0.79 -5.35 -14.91
CA CYS A 128 1.68 -6.20 -14.14
C CYS A 128 2.23 -7.34 -15.02
N PRO A 129 3.56 -7.55 -15.10
CA PRO A 129 4.12 -8.65 -15.91
C PRO A 129 3.85 -10.03 -15.32
N TRP A 130 3.43 -10.10 -14.05
CA TRP A 130 3.20 -11.35 -13.31
C TRP A 130 1.74 -11.79 -13.39
N VAL A 131 0.82 -10.98 -12.87
CA VAL A 131 -0.59 -11.33 -12.70
C VAL A 131 -1.54 -10.52 -13.62
N GLY A 132 -1.03 -9.46 -14.24
CA GLY A 132 -1.81 -8.53 -15.06
C GLY A 132 -2.33 -9.13 -16.37
N PHE A 133 -2.94 -8.29 -17.21
CA PHE A 133 -3.47 -8.71 -18.50
C PHE A 133 -2.35 -9.30 -19.36
N GLN A 134 -2.41 -10.62 -19.59
CA GLN A 134 -1.43 -11.32 -20.39
C GLN A 134 -1.98 -11.67 -21.77
N PRO A 135 -1.53 -10.98 -22.82
CA PRO A 135 -1.35 -11.60 -24.14
C PRO A 135 0.11 -12.05 -24.34
N LYS A 136 0.93 -12.05 -23.26
CA LYS A 136 2.40 -12.20 -23.16
C LYS A 136 3.19 -10.88 -23.22
N PHE A 137 3.27 -10.15 -22.10
CA PHE A 137 4.21 -9.03 -21.88
C PHE A 137 5.68 -9.46 -21.68
N ARG A 138 6.01 -10.73 -21.97
CA ARG A 138 7.39 -11.20 -22.02
C ARG A 138 8.05 -10.73 -23.32
N LYS A 139 9.33 -10.35 -23.24
CA LYS A 139 10.16 -10.05 -24.42
C LYS A 139 10.03 -11.21 -25.42
N ASN A 140 9.78 -10.92 -26.70
CA ASN A 140 9.74 -11.89 -27.82
C ASN A 140 8.50 -12.78 -27.98
N THR A 141 7.33 -12.35 -27.53
CA THR A 141 6.08 -13.09 -27.74
C THR A 141 5.08 -12.30 -28.61
N LYS A 142 4.47 -12.94 -29.61
CA LYS A 142 3.38 -12.34 -30.41
C LYS A 142 2.16 -12.10 -29.52
N HIS A 143 1.64 -10.88 -29.52
CA HIS A 143 0.43 -10.50 -28.80
C HIS A 143 -0.81 -10.80 -29.65
N GLU A 144 -1.79 -11.50 -29.10
CA GLU A 144 -3.06 -11.76 -29.77
C GLU A 144 -4.01 -10.55 -29.72
N LYS A 145 -3.83 -9.65 -28.74
CA LYS A 145 -4.66 -8.46 -28.51
C LYS A 145 -3.76 -7.27 -28.14
N ASP A 146 -4.16 -6.06 -28.54
CA ASP A 146 -3.44 -4.83 -28.20
C ASP A 146 -3.64 -4.49 -26.71
N PRO A 147 -2.58 -4.45 -25.89
CA PRO A 147 -2.67 -4.04 -24.49
C PRO A 147 -2.95 -2.54 -24.28
N ASN A 148 -3.01 -1.75 -25.35
CA ASN A 148 -3.38 -0.35 -25.30
C ASN A 148 -4.75 -0.08 -25.94
N ASP A 149 -5.58 -1.11 -26.12
CA ASP A 149 -6.99 -0.95 -26.47
C ASP A 149 -7.84 -0.79 -25.18
N PRO A 150 -8.51 0.36 -24.97
CA PRO A 150 -9.36 0.59 -23.81
C PRO A 150 -10.43 -0.48 -23.62
N LYS A 151 -11.00 -1.04 -24.69
CA LYS A 151 -12.05 -2.08 -24.58
C LYS A 151 -11.49 -3.36 -23.95
N ILE A 152 -10.27 -3.72 -24.33
CA ILE A 152 -9.57 -4.89 -23.80
C ILE A 152 -9.24 -4.70 -22.33
N MET A 153 -8.75 -3.51 -21.97
CA MET A 153 -8.47 -3.15 -20.59
C MET A 153 -9.73 -3.20 -19.72
N ASN A 154 -10.80 -2.53 -20.11
CA ASN A 154 -12.04 -2.49 -19.34
C ASN A 154 -12.67 -3.87 -19.17
N TYR A 155 -12.65 -4.71 -20.22
CA TYR A 155 -13.09 -6.10 -20.10
C TYR A 155 -12.29 -6.88 -19.05
N TRP A 156 -10.95 -6.75 -19.08
CA TRP A 156 -10.09 -7.43 -18.12
C TRP A 156 -10.29 -6.91 -16.69
N VAL A 157 -10.36 -5.59 -16.51
CA VAL A 157 -10.55 -4.94 -15.22
C VAL A 157 -11.84 -5.42 -14.58
N LYS A 158 -12.98 -5.36 -15.30
CA LYS A 158 -14.29 -5.85 -14.80
C LYS A 158 -14.21 -7.31 -14.36
N ASN A 159 -13.66 -8.17 -15.21
CA ASN A 159 -13.53 -9.59 -14.91
C ASN A 159 -12.63 -9.85 -13.68
N MET A 160 -11.51 -9.14 -13.56
CA MET A 160 -10.58 -9.29 -12.44
C MET A 160 -11.22 -8.82 -11.12
N VAL A 161 -11.79 -7.62 -11.06
CA VAL A 161 -12.36 -7.09 -9.80
C VAL A 161 -13.57 -7.90 -9.35
N THR A 162 -14.41 -8.38 -10.27
CA THR A 162 -15.55 -9.24 -9.92
C THR A 162 -15.10 -10.58 -9.35
N LYS A 163 -14.05 -11.20 -9.90
CA LYS A 163 -13.49 -12.44 -9.33
C LYS A 163 -12.92 -12.21 -7.94
N LEU A 164 -12.17 -11.11 -7.75
CA LEU A 164 -11.62 -10.76 -6.44
C LEU A 164 -12.71 -10.48 -5.40
N GLU A 165 -13.79 -9.79 -5.79
CA GLU A 165 -14.97 -9.58 -4.94
C GLU A 165 -15.59 -10.90 -4.51
N GLN A 166 -15.78 -11.84 -5.43
CA GLN A 166 -16.28 -13.18 -5.13
C GLN A 166 -15.35 -13.94 -4.18
N SER A 167 -14.05 -13.99 -4.48
CA SER A 167 -13.09 -14.70 -3.63
C SER A 167 -12.99 -14.09 -2.23
N LEU A 168 -13.02 -12.75 -2.10
CA LEU A 168 -13.05 -12.09 -0.78
C LEU A 168 -14.33 -12.43 -0.03
N ASN A 169 -15.49 -12.39 -0.68
CA ASN A 169 -16.75 -12.78 -0.05
C ASN A 169 -16.74 -14.24 0.41
N GLU A 170 -16.18 -15.16 -0.39
CA GLU A 170 -16.00 -16.57 -0.01
C GLU A 170 -15.06 -16.73 1.18
N TYR A 171 -13.94 -15.99 1.19
CA TYR A 171 -12.97 -15.95 2.30
C TYR A 171 -13.57 -15.38 3.59
N SER A 172 -14.45 -14.39 3.48
CA SER A 172 -15.09 -13.68 4.59
C SER A 172 -16.44 -14.27 5.05
N SER A 173 -17.04 -15.18 4.29
CA SER A 173 -18.27 -15.88 4.69
C SER A 173 -17.94 -17.00 5.71
N THR A 174 -18.42 -17.05 6.97
CA THR A 174 -19.79 -16.83 7.46
C THR A 174 -19.87 -16.60 8.99
N SER A 175 -19.46 -15.44 9.51
CA SER A 175 -20.01 -14.81 10.73
C SER A 175 -19.40 -13.41 10.91
N PRO A 176 -20.12 -12.39 11.40
CA PRO A 176 -19.55 -11.08 11.74
C PRO A 176 -18.45 -11.12 12.83
N LYS A 177 -18.24 -12.28 13.46
CA LYS A 177 -17.17 -12.56 14.43
C LYS A 177 -16.10 -13.53 13.91
N ASP A 178 -16.26 -14.05 12.70
CA ASP A 178 -15.35 -15.06 12.18
C ASP A 178 -14.11 -14.38 11.64
N ARG A 179 -12.97 -14.76 12.21
CA ARG A 179 -11.68 -14.60 11.54
C ARG A 179 -11.83 -15.16 10.12
N PRO A 180 -11.23 -14.52 9.11
CA PRO A 180 -11.31 -15.05 7.76
C PRO A 180 -10.91 -16.54 7.75
N LYS A 181 -11.62 -17.38 6.99
CA LYS A 181 -11.38 -18.82 6.98
C LYS A 181 -9.89 -19.08 6.70
N GLU A 182 -9.28 -19.99 7.45
CA GLU A 182 -7.91 -20.41 7.15
C GLU A 182 -7.88 -20.97 5.71
N GLN A 183 -6.93 -20.50 4.90
CA GLN A 183 -6.71 -21.10 3.59
C GLN A 183 -6.10 -22.49 3.79
N ALA A 184 -6.76 -23.48 3.21
CA ALA A 184 -6.34 -24.87 3.27
C ALA A 184 -6.46 -25.50 1.90
N ARG A 185 -5.73 -26.59 1.69
CA ARG A 185 -5.74 -27.30 0.42
C ARG A 185 -7.16 -27.78 0.08
N GLY A 186 -7.66 -27.45 -1.11
CA GLY A 186 -9.04 -27.68 -1.59
C GLY A 186 -10.12 -26.70 -1.09
N LEU A 187 -9.79 -25.66 -0.32
CA LEU A 187 -10.74 -24.69 0.26
C LEU A 187 -10.32 -23.24 -0.03
N ASN A 188 -11.15 -22.48 -0.75
CA ASN A 188 -10.88 -21.09 -1.15
C ASN A 188 -9.49 -20.90 -1.82
N GLU A 189 -9.01 -21.97 -2.49
CA GLU A 189 -7.80 -21.98 -3.29
C GLU A 189 -8.05 -21.21 -4.58
N ASP A 190 -7.91 -19.88 -4.55
CA ASP A 190 -7.57 -19.16 -5.76
C ASP A 190 -6.03 -19.07 -5.84
N PRO A 191 -5.39 -19.88 -6.71
CA PRO A 191 -3.94 -19.95 -6.78
C PRO A 191 -3.27 -18.67 -7.33
N TYR A 192 -4.03 -17.70 -7.84
CA TYR A 192 -3.47 -16.50 -8.46
C TYR A 192 -3.99 -15.20 -7.84
N ASN A 193 -5.24 -15.12 -7.37
CA ASN A 193 -5.84 -13.84 -7.00
C ASN A 193 -5.68 -13.47 -5.52
N LEU A 194 -6.08 -14.35 -4.59
CA LEU A 194 -5.96 -14.06 -3.15
C LEU A 194 -4.59 -14.45 -2.59
N ALA A 195 -4.05 -15.61 -2.97
CA ALA A 195 -2.81 -16.13 -2.40
C ALA A 195 -1.58 -15.27 -2.74
N GLN A 196 -1.57 -14.61 -3.90
CA GLN A 196 -0.48 -13.73 -4.32
C GLN A 196 -0.68 -12.27 -3.92
N LYS A 197 -1.87 -11.90 -3.43
CA LYS A 197 -2.23 -10.56 -2.91
C LYS A 197 -1.91 -9.38 -3.81
N HIS A 198 -1.89 -9.62 -5.11
CA HIS A 198 -1.52 -8.62 -6.10
C HIS A 198 -2.52 -7.46 -6.20
N TYR A 199 -3.76 -7.63 -5.70
CA TYR A 199 -4.78 -6.59 -5.73
C TYR A 199 -5.76 -6.61 -4.55
N VAL A 200 -5.36 -7.08 -3.37
CA VAL A 200 -6.19 -6.97 -2.16
C VAL A 200 -6.38 -5.50 -1.78
N ASN A 201 -7.57 -5.13 -1.28
CA ASN A 201 -7.86 -3.78 -0.76
C ASN A 201 -6.78 -3.31 0.22
N GLN A 202 -6.32 -2.07 0.03
CA GLN A 202 -5.23 -1.47 0.81
C GLN A 202 -5.64 -1.24 2.26
N ALA A 203 -6.91 -0.95 2.51
CA ALA A 203 -7.48 -0.87 3.84
C ALA A 203 -7.26 -2.14 4.67
N GLU A 204 -7.19 -3.32 4.04
CA GLU A 204 -6.93 -4.58 4.74
C GLU A 204 -5.54 -4.64 5.39
N TYR A 205 -4.59 -3.85 4.89
CA TYR A 205 -3.23 -3.75 5.44
C TYR A 205 -3.13 -2.76 6.60
N ILE A 206 -4.10 -1.84 6.68
CA ILE A 206 -4.05 -0.65 7.54
C ILE A 206 -4.95 -0.80 8.75
N PHE A 207 -6.10 -1.47 8.60
CA PHE A 207 -7.13 -1.56 9.62
C PHE A 207 -7.34 -2.99 10.12
N ASP A 208 -7.51 -3.13 11.42
CA ASP A 208 -8.04 -4.32 12.08
C ASP A 208 -9.39 -3.97 12.72
N GLY A 209 -10.49 -4.36 12.05
CA GLY A 209 -11.81 -3.86 12.37
C GLY A 209 -11.87 -2.33 12.24
N ALA A 210 -12.16 -1.64 13.35
CA ALA A 210 -12.21 -0.17 13.42
C ALA A 210 -10.87 0.47 13.82
N GLU A 211 -9.88 -0.33 14.22
CA GLU A 211 -8.58 0.17 14.66
C GLU A 211 -7.64 0.36 13.48
N GLN A 212 -7.03 1.55 13.38
CA GLN A 212 -5.96 1.81 12.41
C GLN A 212 -4.61 1.34 12.98
N VAL A 213 -4.18 0.14 12.59
CA VAL A 213 -2.93 -0.48 13.05
C VAL A 213 -1.68 0.08 12.37
N VAL A 214 -1.81 0.62 11.15
CA VAL A 214 -0.73 1.34 10.45
C VAL A 214 -1.01 2.84 10.48
N LYS A 215 -0.24 3.59 11.28
CA LYS A 215 -0.49 5.03 11.50
C LYS A 215 0.10 5.91 10.41
N ASN A 216 1.27 5.53 9.88
CA ASN A 216 1.97 6.34 8.89
C ASN A 216 1.54 5.92 7.48
N ILE A 217 0.69 6.73 6.84
CA ILE A 217 0.19 6.47 5.49
C ILE A 217 0.83 7.46 4.52
N VAL A 218 1.55 6.93 3.54
CA VAL A 218 2.17 7.69 2.44
C VAL A 218 1.35 7.47 1.17
N HIS A 219 1.00 8.54 0.47
CA HIS A 219 0.25 8.47 -0.78
C HIS A 219 1.19 8.42 -1.97
N TYR A 220 0.98 7.46 -2.87
CA TYR A 220 1.80 7.26 -4.05
C TYR A 220 1.82 8.48 -4.98
N GLU A 221 0.74 9.26 -5.00
CA GLU A 221 0.57 10.48 -5.78
C GLU A 221 1.52 11.60 -5.32
N ASP A 222 1.86 11.61 -4.02
CA ASP A 222 2.76 12.57 -3.38
C ASP A 222 4.00 11.86 -2.79
N LEU A 223 4.36 10.69 -3.34
CA LEU A 223 5.29 9.72 -2.74
C LEU A 223 6.59 10.35 -2.24
N THR A 224 7.31 11.05 -3.10
CA THR A 224 8.60 11.65 -2.74
C THR A 224 8.45 12.62 -1.56
N LYS A 225 7.42 13.47 -1.58
CA LYS A 225 7.21 14.49 -0.55
C LYS A 225 6.80 13.86 0.78
N GLU A 226 5.79 13.02 0.78
CA GLU A 226 5.26 12.40 2.00
C GLU A 226 6.25 11.40 2.61
N PHE A 227 6.97 10.64 1.78
CA PHE A 227 8.02 9.74 2.24
C PHE A 227 9.21 10.50 2.85
N ASP A 228 9.71 11.55 2.20
CA ASP A 228 10.84 12.34 2.73
C ASP A 228 10.48 13.00 4.08
N LEU A 229 9.23 13.44 4.25
CA LEU A 229 8.74 13.96 5.53
C LEU A 229 8.74 12.88 6.62
N LEU A 230 8.25 11.68 6.30
CA LEU A 230 8.24 10.55 7.22
C LEU A 230 9.66 10.11 7.60
N MET A 231 10.57 9.97 6.62
CA MET A 231 11.96 9.60 6.91
C MET A 231 12.63 10.63 7.82
N LYS A 232 12.38 11.93 7.59
CA LYS A 232 12.88 13.00 8.45
C LYS A 232 12.34 12.91 9.88
N GLU A 233 11.06 12.57 10.05
CA GLU A 233 10.44 12.39 11.38
C GLU A 233 11.14 11.27 12.17
N TYR A 234 11.55 10.19 11.51
CA TYR A 234 12.26 9.07 12.13
C TYR A 234 13.80 9.22 12.11
N GLY A 235 14.34 10.35 11.64
CA GLY A 235 15.78 10.57 11.56
C GLY A 235 16.51 9.66 10.56
N LEU A 236 15.81 9.16 9.55
CA LEU A 236 16.35 8.25 8.53
C LEU A 236 16.83 9.03 7.30
N GLU A 237 18.05 8.75 6.84
CA GLU A 237 18.60 9.33 5.61
C GLU A 237 18.30 8.48 4.36
N VAL A 238 17.03 8.09 4.20
CA VAL A 238 16.53 7.31 3.06
C VAL A 238 15.80 8.23 2.10
N ARG A 239 16.02 8.05 0.80
CA ARG A 239 15.30 8.79 -0.26
C ARG A 239 14.93 7.86 -1.39
N ILE A 240 13.75 8.06 -1.96
CA ILE A 240 13.32 7.31 -3.14
C ILE A 240 13.78 8.08 -4.39
N PRO A 241 14.42 7.41 -5.37
CA PRO A 241 14.77 8.07 -6.62
C PRO A 241 13.50 8.52 -7.35
N PRO A 242 13.54 9.61 -8.13
CA PRO A 242 12.40 10.10 -8.88
C PRO A 242 11.72 9.00 -9.70
N LYS A 243 10.38 9.04 -9.80
CA LYS A 243 9.51 8.02 -10.41
C LYS A 243 9.96 7.54 -11.81
N GLU A 244 10.59 8.42 -12.58
CA GLU A 244 11.09 8.14 -13.93
C GLU A 244 12.36 7.27 -13.96
N SER A 245 13.04 7.12 -12.81
CA SER A 245 14.35 6.46 -12.70
C SER A 245 14.34 5.12 -11.94
N SER A 246 13.28 4.80 -11.20
CA SER A 246 13.28 3.72 -10.19
C SER A 246 12.18 2.67 -10.33
N GLY A 247 11.24 2.83 -11.26
CA GLY A 247 10.23 1.82 -11.50
C GLY A 247 10.81 0.66 -12.31
N THR A 248 11.18 -0.45 -11.67
CA THR A 248 11.76 -1.67 -12.29
C THR A 248 10.94 -2.21 -13.47
N TYR A 249 9.64 -1.85 -13.53
CA TYR A 249 8.70 -2.25 -14.59
C TYR A 249 7.98 -1.08 -15.29
N THR A 250 8.58 0.12 -15.30
CA THR A 250 8.07 1.28 -16.05
C THR A 250 8.43 1.18 -17.53
N ASN A 251 7.76 0.27 -18.23
CA ASN A 251 7.89 0.18 -19.68
C ASN A 251 7.23 1.40 -20.35
N GLN A 252 7.95 2.08 -21.24
CA GLN A 252 7.48 3.25 -22.02
C GLN A 252 6.27 2.96 -22.95
N LYS A 253 5.79 1.71 -23.00
CA LYS A 253 4.65 1.27 -23.83
C LYS A 253 3.27 1.34 -23.16
N LYS A 254 3.17 1.77 -21.89
CA LYS A 254 1.88 1.94 -21.19
C LYS A 254 1.24 3.25 -21.65
N LYS A 255 0.17 3.17 -22.43
CA LYS A 255 -0.54 4.35 -22.94
C LYS A 255 -1.84 4.63 -22.20
N LEU A 256 -2.48 3.60 -21.65
CA LEU A 256 -3.77 3.76 -20.98
C LEU A 256 -3.58 4.28 -19.55
N THR A 257 -4.54 5.09 -19.15
CA THR A 257 -4.64 5.75 -17.86
C THR A 257 -6.00 5.46 -17.24
N TYR A 258 -6.20 5.91 -16.01
CA TYR A 258 -7.51 5.90 -15.38
C TYR A 258 -8.61 6.60 -16.22
N ARG A 259 -8.25 7.55 -17.11
CA ARG A 259 -9.19 8.24 -18.01
C ARG A 259 -9.76 7.33 -19.10
N ASP A 260 -9.12 6.20 -19.36
CA ASP A 260 -9.57 5.22 -20.35
C ASP A 260 -10.55 4.18 -19.76
N LEU A 261 -10.87 4.29 -18.47
CA LEU A 261 -11.86 3.43 -17.81
C LEU A 261 -13.29 3.82 -18.23
N ASP A 262 -14.09 2.81 -18.59
CA ASP A 262 -15.52 2.97 -18.86
C ASP A 262 -16.33 3.03 -17.56
N GLU A 263 -17.56 3.56 -17.64
CA GLU A 263 -18.44 3.76 -16.47
C GLU A 263 -18.73 2.44 -15.74
N GLU A 264 -18.83 1.33 -16.46
CA GLU A 264 -19.05 0.00 -15.86
C GLU A 264 -17.83 -0.48 -15.05
N SER A 265 -16.62 -0.25 -15.56
CA SER A 265 -15.37 -0.61 -14.89
C SER A 265 -15.15 0.27 -13.68
N ILE A 266 -15.44 1.56 -13.79
CA ILE A 266 -15.44 2.50 -12.66
C ILE A 266 -16.42 2.03 -11.58
N ALA A 267 -17.65 1.69 -11.95
CA ALA A 267 -18.64 1.19 -10.99
C ALA A 267 -18.18 -0.12 -10.32
N ALA A 268 -17.53 -1.02 -11.06
CA ALA A 268 -16.99 -2.25 -10.50
C ALA A 268 -15.83 -2.00 -9.52
N ILE A 269 -14.92 -1.07 -9.84
CA ILE A 269 -13.83 -0.64 -8.94
C ILE A 269 -14.40 0.04 -7.69
N ASN A 270 -15.41 0.91 -7.84
CA ASN A 270 -16.06 1.62 -6.72
C ASN A 270 -16.67 0.66 -5.70
N ARG A 271 -17.26 -0.45 -6.17
CA ARG A 271 -17.81 -1.50 -5.31
C ARG A 271 -16.70 -2.29 -4.62
N TYR A 272 -15.76 -2.83 -5.39
CA TYR A 272 -14.69 -3.68 -4.87
C TYR A 272 -13.79 -2.95 -3.86
N ALA A 273 -13.34 -1.75 -4.21
CA ALA A 273 -12.41 -0.95 -3.43
C ALA A 273 -13.11 0.11 -2.57
N ALA A 274 -14.39 -0.09 -2.22
CA ALA A 274 -15.18 0.91 -1.49
C ALA A 274 -14.48 1.41 -0.22
N ASN A 275 -13.94 0.48 0.59
CA ASN A 275 -13.20 0.80 1.80
C ASN A 275 -11.90 1.56 1.53
N ASP A 276 -11.19 1.26 0.45
CA ASP A 276 -9.98 2.01 0.08
C ASP A 276 -10.32 3.47 -0.23
N PHE A 277 -11.45 3.73 -0.90
CA PHE A 277 -11.89 5.11 -1.14
C PHE A 277 -12.28 5.80 0.16
N ASP A 278 -13.17 5.17 0.94
CA ASP A 278 -13.79 5.81 2.09
C ASP A 278 -12.81 6.02 3.25
N LEU A 279 -11.91 5.05 3.50
CA LEU A 279 -10.97 5.10 4.64
C LEU A 279 -9.64 5.78 4.30
N LEU A 280 -9.23 5.82 3.04
CA LEU A 280 -7.95 6.42 2.62
C LEU A 280 -8.13 7.80 1.97
N GLY A 281 -9.34 8.36 2.02
CA GLY A 281 -9.61 9.72 1.57
C GLY A 281 -9.56 9.90 0.05
N TYR A 282 -9.87 8.86 -0.73
CA TYR A 282 -10.02 9.00 -2.19
C TYR A 282 -11.48 9.20 -2.58
N LYS A 283 -11.73 10.07 -3.55
CA LYS A 283 -13.06 10.32 -4.09
C LYS A 283 -13.43 9.28 -5.16
N LYS A 284 -14.60 8.67 -4.99
CA LYS A 284 -15.27 7.87 -6.03
C LYS A 284 -15.82 8.80 -7.12
N VAL A 285 -15.73 8.37 -8.37
CA VAL A 285 -16.37 9.03 -9.52
C VAL A 285 -17.28 8.04 -10.23
N ASP A 286 -18.25 8.54 -10.99
CA ASP A 286 -19.07 7.70 -11.88
C ASP A 286 -18.51 7.68 -13.31
N LYS A 287 -17.73 8.71 -13.66
CA LYS A 287 -16.97 8.83 -14.91
C LYS A 287 -15.86 9.87 -14.76
N PHE A 288 -14.78 9.73 -15.52
CA PHE A 288 -13.75 10.75 -15.62
C PHE A 288 -14.09 11.79 -16.69
N ARG A 289 -13.98 13.06 -16.32
CA ARG A 289 -14.15 14.21 -17.21
C ARG A 289 -12.77 14.82 -17.53
N PRO A 290 -12.63 15.52 -18.67
CA PRO A 290 -11.35 16.13 -19.06
C PRO A 290 -10.72 17.02 -17.98
N ASP A 291 -11.55 17.73 -17.22
CA ASP A 291 -11.15 18.73 -16.22
C ASP A 291 -11.07 18.18 -14.79
N ASP A 292 -11.27 16.88 -14.58
CA ASP A 292 -11.17 16.29 -13.24
C ASP A 292 -9.71 16.34 -12.74
N GLU A 293 -9.52 16.88 -11.53
CA GLU A 293 -8.23 16.90 -10.85
C GLU A 293 -7.76 15.47 -10.53
N TYR A 294 -6.51 15.18 -10.85
CA TYR A 294 -5.91 13.83 -10.79
C TYR A 294 -5.85 13.24 -9.38
N SER A 295 -5.69 14.07 -8.35
CA SER A 295 -5.44 13.55 -7.00
C SER A 295 -6.70 12.98 -6.36
N LEU A 296 -7.90 13.48 -6.71
CA LEU A 296 -9.18 13.08 -6.11
C LEU A 296 -9.14 12.89 -4.58
N LYS A 297 -8.16 13.51 -3.89
CA LYS A 297 -7.98 13.43 -2.44
C LYS A 297 -9.09 14.26 -1.82
N VAL A 298 -9.83 13.70 -0.89
CA VAL A 298 -10.66 14.47 0.02
C VAL A 298 -9.68 15.28 0.86
N ARG A 299 -9.66 16.61 0.71
CA ARG A 299 -8.90 17.46 1.62
C ARG A 299 -9.38 17.12 3.04
N PRO A 300 -8.49 16.88 4.01
CA PRO A 300 -8.93 16.71 5.39
C PRO A 300 -9.78 17.93 5.79
N SER A 301 -10.98 17.64 6.28
CA SER A 301 -11.89 18.62 6.87
C SER A 301 -11.30 19.22 8.13
#